data_AF-A0A4Q4MP51-F1
#
_entry.id   AF-A0A4Q4MP51-F1
#
_cell.length_a   1.000
_cell.length_b   1.000
_cell.length_c   1.000
_cell.angle_alpha   90.00
_cell.angle_beta   90.00
_cell.angle_gamma   90.00
#
_symmetry.space_group_name_H-M   'P 1'
#
loop_
_entity.id
_entity.type
_entity.pdbx_description
1 polymer ?
#
loop_
_entity_poly.entity_id
_entity_poly.type
_entity_poly.pdbx_seq_one_letter_code
_entity_poly.pdbx_strand_id
1 'polypeptide(L)'
;MAQAQGLSLIDGEWVSRPLDPYQIMANAPREDVEMRDTTTRSSGQIPEYGILSQTVIETPLSKLILPATIRHRDLIDIVMVGEDSIQLKEIRDYGHIHHVASKTNFNGGRILTAKVFGDPREIPSSKGTGLPLHGNYMKHIARKPTTGEEGNMLPPEVIVLSLSNRSLMFLWAQHSKT
;
A
#
# COMPACT_ATOMS: atom_id res chain seq x y z
N MET A 1 -39.81 -2.85 -43.31
CA MET A 1 -38.87 -3.70 -42.55
C MET A 1 -37.63 -2.86 -42.26
N ALA A 2 -37.27 -2.68 -40.99
CA ALA A 2 -36.12 -1.86 -40.60
C ALA A 2 -34.82 -2.66 -40.79
N GLN A 3 -33.90 -2.17 -41.63
CA GLN A 3 -32.58 -2.77 -41.78
C GLN A 3 -31.71 -2.41 -40.57
N ALA A 4 -30.98 -3.38 -40.02
CA ALA A 4 -30.04 -3.14 -38.93
C ALA A 4 -28.89 -2.25 -39.43
N GLN A 5 -28.50 -1.25 -38.65
CA GLN A 5 -27.39 -0.36 -38.97
C GLN A 5 -26.24 -0.59 -37.98
N GLY A 6 -25.03 -0.69 -38.51
CA GLY A 6 -23.79 -0.80 -37.74
C GLY A 6 -22.94 0.46 -37.90
N LEU A 7 -22.12 0.75 -36.91
CA LEU A 7 -21.11 1.82 -36.98
C LEU A 7 -19.76 1.20 -37.33
N SER A 8 -19.10 1.73 -38.35
CA SER A 8 -17.73 1.35 -38.73
C SER A 8 -16.85 2.60 -38.74
N LEU A 9 -15.67 2.51 -38.12
CA LEU A 9 -14.67 3.58 -38.13
C LEU A 9 -13.84 3.48 -39.41
N ILE A 10 -13.88 4.52 -40.25
CA ILE A 10 -13.11 4.61 -41.50
C ILE A 10 -12.44 5.99 -41.51
N ASP A 11 -11.12 6.01 -41.68
CA ASP A 11 -10.31 7.24 -41.73
C ASP A 11 -10.54 8.20 -40.54
N GLY A 12 -10.83 7.65 -39.37
CA GLY A 12 -11.04 8.42 -38.13
C GLY A 12 -12.47 8.95 -37.95
N GLU A 13 -13.38 8.67 -38.88
CA GLU A 13 -14.78 9.08 -38.80
C GLU A 13 -15.72 7.88 -38.62
N TRP A 14 -16.73 8.03 -37.76
CA TRP A 14 -17.74 7.01 -37.50
C TRP A 14 -18.84 7.08 -38.56
N VAL A 15 -18.90 6.08 -39.44
CA VAL A 15 -19.88 6.03 -40.52
C VAL A 15 -20.91 4.93 -40.24
N SER A 16 -22.20 5.25 -40.36
CA SER A 16 -23.28 4.27 -40.28
C SER A 16 -23.43 3.53 -41.61
N ARG A 17 -23.44 2.20 -41.56
CA ARG A 17 -23.65 1.33 -42.72
C ARG A 17 -24.72 0.28 -42.45
N PRO A 18 -25.52 -0.11 -43.47
CA PRO A 18 -26.45 -1.22 -43.33
C PRO A 18 -25.68 -2.52 -43.06
N LEU A 19 -26.10 -3.29 -42.06
CA LEU A 19 -25.56 -4.60 -41.76
C LEU A 19 -26.21 -5.65 -42.65
N ASP A 20 -25.40 -6.37 -43.43
CA ASP A 20 -25.81 -7.58 -44.14
C ASP A 20 -25.49 -8.80 -43.26
N PRO A 21 -26.51 -9.55 -42.77
CA PRO A 21 -26.30 -10.75 -41.96
C PRO A 21 -25.43 -11.80 -42.65
N TYR A 22 -25.45 -11.88 -43.99
CA TYR A 22 -24.64 -12.85 -44.72
C TYR A 22 -23.14 -12.52 -44.68
N GLN A 23 -22.76 -11.24 -44.62
CA GLN A 23 -21.36 -10.84 -44.42
C GLN A 23 -20.85 -11.16 -43.01
N ILE A 24 -21.71 -11.06 -42.00
CA ILE A 24 -21.36 -11.40 -40.61
C ILE A 24 -21.10 -12.90 -40.50
N MET A 25 -21.97 -13.72 -41.10
CA MET A 25 -21.81 -15.18 -41.10
C MET A 25 -20.62 -15.66 -41.94
N ALA A 26 -20.29 -14.94 -43.03
CA ALA A 26 -19.10 -15.24 -43.84
C ALA A 26 -17.79 -14.94 -43.10
N ASN A 27 -17.79 -13.93 -42.22
CA ASN A 27 -16.63 -13.49 -41.46
C ASN A 27 -16.58 -14.05 -40.02
N ALA A 28 -17.60 -14.80 -39.61
CA ALA A 28 -17.59 -15.49 -38.33
C ALA A 28 -16.43 -16.50 -38.34
N PRO A 29 -15.51 -16.46 -37.36
CA PRO A 29 -14.48 -17.48 -37.23
C PRO A 29 -15.19 -18.83 -37.12
N ARG A 30 -14.92 -19.73 -38.07
CA ARG A 30 -15.28 -21.14 -37.90
C ARG A 30 -14.38 -21.69 -36.80
N GLU A 31 -14.85 -21.66 -35.57
CA GLU A 31 -14.29 -22.50 -34.51
C GLU A 31 -14.71 -23.94 -34.79
N ASP A 32 -14.08 -24.54 -35.80
CA ASP A 32 -13.99 -25.97 -35.88
C ASP A 32 -13.05 -26.40 -34.75
N VAL A 33 -13.58 -27.24 -33.87
CA VAL A 33 -12.90 -27.88 -32.74
C VAL A 33 -11.83 -28.82 -33.29
N GLU A 34 -10.72 -28.27 -33.71
CA GLU A 34 -9.45 -28.98 -33.86
C GLU A 34 -8.37 -28.20 -33.13
N MET A 35 -7.76 -28.89 -32.18
CA MET A 35 -6.66 -28.44 -31.36
C MET A 35 -5.46 -28.16 -32.28
N ARG A 36 -5.43 -26.96 -32.88
CA ARG A 36 -4.26 -26.47 -33.63
C ARG A 36 -3.17 -26.13 -32.63
N ASP A 37 -2.30 -27.10 -32.40
CA ASP A 37 -0.93 -26.79 -32.04
C ASP A 37 -0.33 -25.87 -33.11
N THR A 38 0.24 -24.75 -32.65
CA THR A 38 0.98 -23.74 -33.40
C THR A 38 0.18 -22.81 -34.32
N THR A 39 -0.26 -21.68 -33.76
CA THR A 39 -0.18 -20.40 -34.47
C THR A 39 0.77 -19.49 -33.70
N THR A 40 2.00 -19.45 -34.20
CA THR A 40 2.89 -18.29 -34.26
C THR A 40 2.31 -17.08 -33.56
N ARG A 41 2.85 -16.75 -32.38
CA ARG A 41 2.74 -15.39 -31.82
C ARG A 41 2.99 -14.45 -32.99
N SER A 42 1.99 -13.63 -33.34
CA SER A 42 2.23 -12.54 -34.27
C SER A 42 3.51 -11.88 -33.79
N SER A 43 4.51 -11.80 -34.67
CA SER A 43 5.67 -10.95 -34.44
C SER A 43 5.17 -9.51 -34.52
N GLY A 44 4.31 -9.11 -33.58
CA GLY A 44 3.89 -7.75 -33.38
C GLY A 44 5.18 -6.98 -33.19
N GLN A 45 5.43 -6.04 -34.10
CA GLN A 45 6.61 -5.20 -34.00
C GLN A 45 6.67 -4.66 -32.58
N ILE A 46 7.79 -4.90 -31.90
CA ILE A 46 8.03 -4.33 -30.58
C ILE A 46 7.92 -2.82 -30.78
N PRO A 47 7.05 -2.13 -30.04
CA PRO A 47 6.89 -0.69 -30.18
C PRO A 47 8.24 0.00 -30.03
N GLU A 48 8.58 0.87 -30.98
CA GLU A 48 9.84 1.62 -30.98
C GLU A 48 9.94 2.55 -29.75
N TYR A 49 8.78 2.91 -29.16
CA TYR A 49 8.65 3.77 -28.00
C TYR A 49 7.80 3.10 -26.93
N GLY A 50 8.23 3.21 -25.67
CA GLY A 50 7.50 2.75 -24.49
C GLY A 50 7.15 3.92 -23.56
N ILE A 51 6.13 3.73 -22.73
CA ILE A 51 5.75 4.71 -21.71
C ILE A 51 6.48 4.38 -20.41
N LEU A 52 7.32 5.30 -19.93
CA LEU A 52 7.86 5.26 -18.58
C LEU A 52 6.98 6.10 -17.66
N SER A 53 6.19 5.44 -16.82
CA SER A 53 5.47 6.10 -15.73
C SER A 53 6.24 5.92 -14.44
N GLN A 54 6.60 7.04 -13.78
CA GLN A 54 7.27 7.03 -12.49
C GLN A 54 6.60 8.06 -11.57
N THR A 55 6.25 7.63 -10.36
CA THR A 55 5.78 8.52 -9.30
C THR A 55 6.97 9.28 -8.73
N VAL A 56 7.00 10.61 -8.91
CA VAL A 56 8.05 11.49 -8.35
C VAL A 56 7.76 11.86 -6.91
N ILE A 57 6.48 12.00 -6.56
CA ILE A 57 6.01 12.34 -5.21
C ILE A 57 4.92 11.35 -4.82
N GLU A 58 5.16 10.61 -3.74
CA GLU A 58 4.16 9.69 -3.19
C GLU A 58 2.97 10.45 -2.62
N THR A 59 1.81 9.80 -2.60
CA THR A 59 0.61 10.39 -2.01
C THR A 59 0.86 10.74 -0.54
N PRO A 60 0.58 11.99 -0.09
CA PRO A 60 0.74 12.36 1.31
C PRO A 60 -0.38 11.78 2.19
N LEU A 61 -1.36 11.09 1.60
CA LEU A 61 -2.53 10.58 2.29
C LEU A 61 -2.19 9.31 3.07
N SER A 62 -2.26 9.42 4.40
CA SER A 62 -2.27 8.27 5.29
C SER A 62 -3.70 7.75 5.47
N LYS A 63 -3.89 6.45 5.23
CA LYS A 63 -5.14 5.72 5.46
C LYS A 63 -5.35 5.44 6.94
N LEU A 64 -4.26 5.12 7.66
CA LEU A 64 -4.27 4.78 9.07
C LEU A 64 -3.11 5.46 9.79
N ILE A 65 -3.35 5.83 11.04
CA ILE A 65 -2.31 6.31 11.97
C ILE A 65 -2.38 5.41 13.19
N LEU A 66 -1.30 4.68 13.46
CA LEU A 66 -1.23 3.68 14.53
C LEU A 66 -0.21 4.15 15.57
N PRO A 67 -0.58 4.28 16.86
CA PRO A 67 0.40 4.44 17.92
C PRO A 67 1.22 3.15 18.02
N ALA A 68 2.53 3.29 18.23
CA ALA A 68 3.42 2.14 18.36
C ALA A 68 4.62 2.44 19.27
N THR A 69 5.35 1.39 19.61
CA THR A 69 6.58 1.39 20.41
C THR A 69 7.53 0.40 19.74
N ILE A 70 8.09 0.77 18.59
CA ILE A 70 8.78 -0.18 17.71
C ILE A 70 10.28 -0.19 18.00
N ARG A 71 10.85 1.00 18.25
CA ARG A 71 12.30 1.17 18.40
C ARG A 71 12.77 0.97 19.83
N HIS A 72 12.06 1.56 20.79
CA HIS A 72 12.41 1.53 22.20
C HIS A 72 11.18 1.89 23.06
N ARG A 73 11.12 1.36 24.29
CA ARG A 73 9.98 1.56 25.21
C ARG A 73 9.80 3.02 25.65
N ASP A 74 10.87 3.79 25.65
CA ASP A 74 10.87 5.20 26.06
C ASP A 74 10.57 6.18 24.92
N LEU A 75 10.47 5.69 23.68
CA LEU A 75 10.17 6.52 22.51
C LEU A 75 8.68 6.44 22.18
N ILE A 76 8.11 7.57 21.77
CA ILE A 76 6.71 7.67 21.37
C ILE A 76 6.64 7.59 19.86
N ASP A 77 6.52 6.37 19.33
CA ASP A 77 6.43 6.14 17.90
C ASP A 77 4.98 6.25 17.41
N ILE A 78 4.81 6.83 16.23
CA ILE A 78 3.58 6.80 15.43
C ILE A 78 3.92 6.21 14.07
N VAL A 79 3.07 5.32 13.61
CA VAL A 79 3.14 4.73 12.28
C VAL A 79 2.05 5.33 11.42
N MET A 80 2.42 6.05 10.37
CA MET A 80 1.50 6.52 9.35
C MET A 80 1.53 5.53 8.18
N VAL A 81 0.38 4.97 7.85
CA VAL A 81 0.22 3.93 6.82
C VAL A 81 -0.48 4.53 5.62
N GLY A 82 0.22 4.59 4.49
CA GLY A 82 -0.32 4.98 3.19
C GLY A 82 -0.84 3.78 2.41
N GLU A 83 -0.93 3.93 1.09
CA GLU A 83 -1.33 2.85 0.19
C GLU A 83 -0.16 1.97 -0.25
N ASP A 84 0.98 2.58 -0.49
CA ASP A 84 2.20 2.01 -1.04
C ASP A 84 3.44 2.36 -0.21
N SER A 85 3.25 3.11 0.88
CA SER A 85 4.29 3.53 1.80
C SER A 85 3.85 3.46 3.26
N ILE A 86 4.83 3.36 4.14
CA ILE A 86 4.68 3.47 5.58
C ILE A 86 5.75 4.40 6.14
N GLN A 87 5.38 5.25 7.08
CA GLN A 87 6.27 6.20 7.72
C GLN A 87 6.27 5.97 9.23
N LEU A 88 7.46 5.77 9.78
CA LEU A 88 7.71 5.79 11.20
C LEU A 88 8.06 7.22 11.61
N LYS A 89 7.32 7.73 12.59
CA LYS A 89 7.52 9.07 13.16
C LYS A 89 7.62 8.97 14.67
N GLU A 90 8.22 9.98 15.27
CA GLU A 90 8.39 10.12 16.70
C GLU A 90 7.69 11.39 17.15
N ILE A 91 6.91 11.31 18.22
CA ILE A 91 6.41 12.50 18.91
C ILE A 91 7.48 12.92 19.91
N ARG A 92 8.01 14.13 19.71
CA ARG A 92 8.96 14.78 20.63
C ARG A 92 8.22 15.78 21.51
N ASP A 93 9.00 16.46 22.36
CA ASP A 93 8.50 17.52 23.22
C ASP A 93 7.67 18.55 22.44
N TYR A 94 6.70 19.15 23.14
CA TYR A 94 5.75 20.11 22.57
C TYR A 94 4.88 19.58 21.42
N GLY A 95 4.81 18.25 21.24
CA GLY A 95 3.98 17.62 20.21
C GLY A 95 4.60 17.70 18.80
N HIS A 96 5.88 18.03 18.68
CA HIS A 96 6.57 18.03 17.41
C HIS A 96 6.70 16.61 16.86
N ILE A 97 6.32 16.42 15.60
CA ILE A 97 6.42 15.11 14.93
C ILE A 97 7.70 15.09 14.10
N HIS A 98 8.63 14.23 14.48
CA HIS A 98 9.90 14.02 13.79
C HIS A 98 9.84 12.77 12.92
N HIS A 99 10.22 12.88 11.65
CA HIS A 99 10.33 11.72 10.76
C HIS A 99 11.52 10.84 11.15
N VAL A 100 11.29 9.54 11.31
CA VAL A 100 12.34 8.58 11.70
C VAL A 100 12.78 7.77 10.49
N ALA A 101 11.84 7.11 9.83
CA ALA A 101 12.13 6.23 8.70
C ALA A 101 10.89 6.07 7.82
N SER A 102 11.10 5.73 6.56
CA SER A 102 10.04 5.34 5.64
C SER A 102 10.39 4.03 4.95
N LYS A 103 9.37 3.24 4.64
CA LYS A 103 9.50 2.06 3.78
C LYS A 103 8.46 2.15 2.67
N THR A 104 8.94 1.97 1.46
CA THR A 104 8.16 2.01 0.22
C THR A 104 8.47 0.75 -0.59
N ASN A 105 7.82 0.55 -1.74
CA ASN A 105 8.10 -0.56 -2.67
C ASN A 105 7.96 -1.97 -2.03
N PHE A 106 6.72 -2.42 -1.84
CA PHE A 106 6.39 -3.74 -1.29
C PHE A 106 6.26 -4.84 -2.37
N ASN A 107 7.21 -4.89 -3.31
CA ASN A 107 7.27 -5.88 -4.40
C ASN A 107 5.97 -5.95 -5.23
N GLY A 108 5.42 -4.79 -5.61
CA GLY A 108 4.17 -4.68 -6.37
C GLY A 108 2.88 -4.92 -5.55
N GLY A 109 3.00 -5.21 -4.24
CA GLY A 109 1.86 -5.25 -3.33
C GLY A 109 1.47 -3.86 -2.81
N ARG A 110 0.17 -3.60 -2.69
CA ARG A 110 -0.38 -2.43 -1.99
C ARG A 110 -0.80 -2.82 -0.58
N ILE A 111 -0.67 -1.90 0.38
CA ILE A 111 -1.10 -2.12 1.76
C ILE A 111 -2.63 -2.13 1.80
N LEU A 112 -3.19 -3.26 2.25
CA LEU A 112 -4.62 -3.45 2.47
C LEU A 112 -5.00 -3.15 3.91
N THR A 113 -4.24 -3.68 4.87
CA THR A 113 -4.40 -3.36 6.29
C THR A 113 -3.05 -3.42 7.02
N ALA A 114 -3.00 -2.78 8.18
CA ALA A 114 -1.85 -2.76 9.06
C ALA A 114 -2.31 -2.94 10.51
N LYS A 115 -1.52 -3.67 11.29
CA LYS A 115 -1.74 -3.83 12.72
C LYS A 115 -0.41 -3.88 13.47
N VAL A 116 -0.39 -3.30 14.65
CA VAL A 116 0.75 -3.35 15.57
C VAL A 116 0.54 -4.53 16.53
N PHE A 117 1.56 -5.34 16.73
CA PHE A 117 1.60 -6.47 17.65
C PHE A 117 2.80 -6.34 18.58
N GLY A 118 2.63 -6.73 19.85
CA GLY A 118 3.65 -6.65 20.89
C GLY A 118 3.01 -6.37 22.24
N ASP A 119 3.83 -6.02 23.23
CA ASP A 119 3.34 -5.59 24.55
C ASP A 119 2.71 -4.19 24.41
N PRO A 120 1.37 -4.08 24.42
CA PRO A 120 0.72 -2.82 24.12
C PRO A 120 1.03 -1.80 25.21
N ARG A 121 1.40 -0.60 24.80
CA ARG A 121 1.44 0.53 25.74
C ARG A 121 0.02 0.84 26.20
N GLU A 122 -0.20 0.84 27.51
CA GLU A 122 -1.39 1.47 28.08
C GLU A 122 -1.27 2.98 27.92
N ILE A 123 -2.03 3.54 26.99
CA ILE A 123 -2.21 4.98 26.88
C ILE A 123 -3.17 5.36 28.02
N PRO A 124 -2.75 6.14 29.03
CA PRO A 124 -3.67 6.60 30.06
C PRO A 124 -4.74 7.43 29.37
N SER A 125 -5.98 6.93 29.33
CA SER A 125 -7.12 7.69 28.83
C SER A 125 -7.33 8.86 29.78
N SER A 126 -6.88 10.06 29.40
CA SER A 126 -7.18 11.27 30.15
C SER A 126 -8.67 11.57 29.98
N LYS A 127 -9.50 11.00 30.86
CA LYS A 127 -10.85 11.49 31.10
C LYS A 127 -10.72 12.85 31.81
N GLY A 128 -10.41 13.90 31.06
CA GLY A 128 -10.23 15.24 31.62
C GLY A 128 -9.68 16.23 30.60
N THR A 129 -10.58 17.08 30.11
CA THR A 129 -10.39 18.50 29.72
C THR A 129 -9.05 18.93 29.09
N GLY A 130 -9.14 19.42 27.85
CA GLY A 130 -8.00 19.80 27.02
C GLY A 130 -7.18 20.99 27.53
N LEU A 131 -6.02 20.68 28.09
CA LEU A 131 -4.94 21.63 28.38
C LEU A 131 -3.59 21.01 27.99
N PRO A 132 -2.58 21.84 27.62
CA PRO A 132 -1.33 21.36 27.06
C PRO A 132 -0.54 20.58 28.11
N LEU A 133 -0.12 19.37 27.75
CA LEU A 133 0.56 18.41 28.61
C LEU A 133 1.86 19.00 29.17
N HIS A 134 1.85 19.36 30.45
CA HIS A 134 3.01 19.85 31.20
C HIS A 134 4.00 18.70 31.47
N GLY A 135 5.31 18.96 31.40
CA GLY A 135 6.42 17.99 31.34
C GLY A 135 6.59 16.97 32.49
N ASN A 136 5.62 16.82 33.40
CA ASN A 136 5.64 15.82 34.46
C ASN A 136 4.89 14.51 34.12
N TYR A 137 4.14 14.46 33.00
CA TYR A 137 3.53 13.20 32.53
C TYR A 137 4.55 12.17 32.03
N MET A 138 5.79 12.59 31.75
CA MET A 138 6.87 11.69 31.30
C MET A 138 7.48 10.86 32.43
N LYS A 139 7.35 11.28 33.70
CA LYS A 139 7.96 10.56 34.84
C LYS A 139 7.18 9.33 35.28
N HIS A 140 5.89 9.21 34.90
CA HIS A 140 5.05 8.06 35.23
C HIS A 140 4.91 7.03 34.09
N ILE A 141 5.61 7.23 32.97
CA ILE A 141 5.64 6.30 31.82
C ILE A 141 6.74 5.23 32.00
N ALA A 142 7.51 5.26 33.08
CA ALA A 142 8.46 4.19 33.39
C ALA A 142 7.72 2.96 33.94
N ARG A 143 7.32 2.03 33.06
CA ARG A 143 6.93 0.68 33.48
C ARG A 143 8.17 -0.13 33.84
N LYS A 144 8.16 -0.63 35.08
CA LYS A 144 9.11 -1.61 35.59
C LYS A 144 9.03 -2.89 34.73
N PRO A 145 10.16 -3.44 34.25
CA PRO A 145 10.17 -4.64 33.42
C PRO A 145 9.68 -5.85 34.22
N THR A 146 8.72 -6.61 33.66
CA THR A 146 8.26 -7.89 34.25
C THR A 146 9.12 -9.09 33.82
N THR A 147 10.15 -8.86 33.02
CA THR A 147 11.12 -9.87 32.60
C THR A 147 12.50 -9.25 32.67
N GLY A 148 13.42 -9.98 33.32
CA GLY A 148 14.74 -9.51 33.72
C GLY A 148 15.58 -8.96 32.58
N GLU A 149 16.63 -8.27 32.99
CA GLU A 149 17.74 -7.80 32.18
C GLU A 149 18.35 -8.94 31.35
N GLU A 150 17.75 -9.22 30.20
CA GLU A 150 18.33 -10.10 29.19
C GLU A 150 18.27 -9.38 27.84
N GLY A 151 19.43 -9.32 27.17
CA GLY A 151 19.75 -8.40 26.09
C GLY A 151 18.65 -8.22 25.04
N ASN A 152 18.45 -6.94 24.68
CA ASN A 152 17.57 -6.42 23.64
C ASN A 152 17.74 -7.10 22.25
N MET A 153 17.34 -8.36 22.08
CA MET A 153 17.38 -9.05 20.79
C MET A 153 16.10 -8.87 19.98
N LEU A 154 14.97 -8.51 20.62
CA LEU A 154 13.68 -8.40 19.95
C LEU A 154 13.05 -7.01 20.12
N PRO A 155 12.43 -6.47 19.06
CA PRO A 155 11.74 -5.19 19.12
C PRO A 155 10.51 -5.27 20.04
N PRO A 156 10.18 -4.20 20.80
CA PRO A 156 9.03 -4.17 21.70
C PRO A 156 7.69 -4.39 20.99
N GLU A 157 7.54 -3.81 19.80
CA GLU A 157 6.38 -4.03 18.92
C GLU A 157 6.83 -4.20 17.47
N VAL A 158 6.02 -4.92 16.69
CA VAL A 158 6.20 -5.23 15.28
C VAL A 158 4.95 -4.81 14.52
N ILE A 159 5.13 -4.14 13.38
CA ILE A 159 4.03 -3.84 12.47
C ILE A 159 3.85 -5.02 11.52
N VAL A 160 2.61 -5.47 11.37
CA VAL A 160 2.22 -6.47 10.39
C VAL A 160 1.36 -5.82 9.32
N LEU A 161 1.79 -5.93 8.08
CA LEU A 161 1.07 -5.48 6.90
C LEU A 161 0.47 -6.67 6.16
N SER A 162 -0.79 -6.55 5.73
CA SER A 162 -1.33 -7.41 4.69
C SER A 162 -1.28 -6.69 3.34
N LEU A 163 -0.72 -7.38 2.36
CA LEU A 163 -0.47 -6.82 1.04
C LEU A 163 -1.39 -7.45 -0.01
N SER A 164 -1.72 -6.68 -1.06
CA SER A 164 -2.60 -7.13 -2.15
C SER A 164 -2.07 -8.34 -2.93
N ASN A 165 -0.75 -8.56 -2.90
CA ASN A 165 -0.09 -9.73 -3.47
C ASN A 165 -0.20 -10.99 -2.57
N ARG A 166 -1.11 -10.98 -1.60
CA ARG A 166 -1.37 -12.07 -0.64
C ARG A 166 -0.18 -12.41 0.27
N SER A 167 0.76 -11.49 0.43
CA SER A 167 1.86 -11.64 1.38
C SER A 167 1.58 -10.87 2.68
N LEU A 168 2.20 -11.34 3.76
CA LEU A 168 2.30 -10.61 5.02
C LEU A 168 3.73 -10.10 5.18
N MET A 169 3.87 -8.85 5.61
CA MET A 169 5.17 -8.25 5.88
C MET A 169 5.26 -7.84 7.34
N PHE A 170 6.31 -8.32 8.01
CA PHE A 170 6.63 -7.98 9.39
C PHE A 170 7.73 -6.93 9.39
N LEU A 171 7.46 -5.78 9.99
CA LEU A 171 8.37 -4.65 10.03
C LEU A 171 8.71 -4.32 11.47
N TRP A 172 10.00 -4.17 11.73
CA TRP A 172 10.54 -3.67 12.98
C TRP A 172 11.66 -2.67 12.69
N ALA A 173 12.03 -1.89 13.71
CA ALA A 173 13.10 -0.92 13.62
C ALA A 173 13.97 -1.01 14.87
N GLN A 174 15.27 -0.87 14.69
CA GLN A 174 16.22 -0.83 15.80
C GLN A 174 16.63 0.62 16.08
N HIS A 175 16.75 0.96 17.36
CA HIS A 175 17.31 2.23 17.77
C HIS A 175 18.85 2.14 17.71
N SER A 176 19.47 2.76 16.69
CA SER A 176 20.92 2.96 16.67
C SER A 176 21.25 4.22 17.46
N LYS A 177 22.04 4.09 18.53
CA LYS A 177 22.66 5.26 19.17
C LYS A 177 23.74 5.80 18.25
N THR A 178 23.56 7.01 17.74
CA THR A 178 24.63 7.82 17.16
C THR A 178 25.17 8.77 18.21
#